data_AF-A0A8T6QX58-F1
#
_entry.id   AF-A0A8T6QX58-F1
#
_cell.length_a   1.000
_cell.length_b   1.000
_cell.length_c   1.000
_cell.angle_alpha   90.00
_cell.angle_beta   90.00
_cell.angle_gamma   90.00
#
_symmetry.space_group_name_H-M   'P 1'
#
loop_
_entity.id
_entity.type
_entity.pdbx_description
1 polymer ?
#
loop_
_entity_poly.entity_id
_entity_poly.type
_entity_poly.pdbx_seq_one_letter_code
_entity_poly.pdbx_strand_id
1 'polypeptide(L)'
;MNSISKSLCLLTVIVGTTACTTPSAPPSPETACTQRTAEEMVVSTEDIAVVETGPVDAESGVRVLSMRNTVTGNTADCFYNEIDQQVTRVELTGNSSSLSPEDACVQRTAEEMVVSTADIAIVATGPVDPENGVRMFSMRNTRTGRTADCFYNEIDQQVTRVQLN
;
A
#
# COMPACT_ATOMS: atom_id res chain seq x y z
N MET A 1 -49.63 2.33 18.89
CA MET A 1 -49.27 0.90 18.76
C MET A 1 -47.84 0.75 19.25
N ASN A 2 -47.73 0.15 20.44
CA ASN A 2 -46.66 -0.68 21.04
C ASN A 2 -45.19 -0.22 20.92
N SER A 3 -44.33 -0.29 21.94
CA SER A 3 -44.43 -0.49 23.39
C SER A 3 -43.03 -0.19 23.93
N ILE A 4 -42.94 0.54 25.04
CA ILE A 4 -41.70 0.79 25.78
C ILE A 4 -41.29 -0.52 26.46
N SER A 5 -40.03 -0.94 26.33
CA SER A 5 -39.39 -1.81 27.34
C SER A 5 -38.04 -1.22 27.75
N LYS A 6 -38.05 -0.64 28.95
CA LYS A 6 -36.89 -0.29 29.77
C LYS A 6 -36.25 -1.56 30.34
N SER A 7 -35.06 -1.39 30.92
CA SER A 7 -34.32 -2.32 31.82
C SER A 7 -33.32 -3.24 31.11
N LEU A 8 -32.07 -3.39 31.56
CA LEU A 8 -31.56 -3.23 32.92
C LEU A 8 -30.02 -3.09 32.87
N CYS A 9 -29.45 -1.89 33.06
CA CYS A 9 -28.08 -1.82 33.56
C CYS A 9 -28.16 -2.15 35.05
N LEU A 10 -28.10 -3.45 35.36
CA LEU A 10 -28.06 -3.93 36.71
C LEU A 10 -26.72 -3.49 37.33
N LEU A 11 -26.82 -2.50 38.21
CA LEU A 11 -25.73 -1.98 39.03
C LEU A 11 -25.22 -3.12 39.93
N THR A 12 -24.13 -3.77 39.54
CA THR A 12 -23.33 -4.58 40.45
C THR A 12 -21.96 -3.93 40.53
N VAL A 13 -21.73 -3.19 41.62
CA VAL A 13 -20.41 -2.70 41.99
C VAL A 13 -19.59 -3.92 42.41
N ILE A 14 -18.71 -4.37 41.52
CA ILE A 14 -17.54 -5.18 41.88
C ILE A 14 -16.35 -4.45 41.27
N VAL A 15 -15.40 -4.10 42.13
CA VAL A 15 -14.19 -3.35 41.81
C VAL A 15 -13.45 -4.02 40.65
N GLY A 16 -13.42 -3.34 39.51
CA GLY A 16 -12.68 -3.73 38.32
C GLY A 16 -13.02 -2.74 37.23
N THR A 17 -12.03 -1.99 36.77
CA THR A 17 -12.15 -1.03 35.66
C THR A 17 -12.57 -1.74 34.37
N THR A 18 -13.85 -2.05 34.22
CA THR A 18 -14.42 -2.44 32.93
C THR A 18 -14.56 -1.16 32.11
N ALA A 19 -13.56 -0.91 31.28
CA ALA A 19 -13.67 0.04 30.19
C ALA A 19 -14.93 -0.35 29.40
N CYS A 20 -15.92 0.55 29.40
CA CYS A 20 -17.06 0.45 28.51
C CYS A 20 -16.51 0.66 27.09
N THR A 21 -16.15 -0.42 26.40
CA THR A 21 -15.93 -0.35 24.96
C THR A 21 -17.28 -0.08 24.33
N THR A 22 -17.56 1.20 24.07
CA THR A 22 -18.54 1.59 23.06
C THR A 22 -18.34 0.70 21.84
N PRO A 23 -19.40 0.20 21.19
CA PRO A 23 -19.24 -0.48 19.91
C PRO A 23 -18.52 0.52 19.00
N SER A 24 -17.25 0.25 18.69
CA SER A 24 -16.52 1.04 17.70
C SER A 24 -17.37 1.02 16.45
N ALA A 25 -17.61 2.19 15.85
CA ALA A 25 -18.22 2.26 14.54
C ALA A 25 -17.49 1.28 13.60
N PRO A 26 -18.21 0.63 12.67
CA PRO A 26 -17.59 -0.25 11.70
C PRO A 26 -16.40 0.46 11.05
N PRO A 27 -15.23 -0.21 10.91
CA PRO A 27 -14.03 0.43 10.42
C PRO A 27 -14.31 1.05 9.05
N SER A 28 -13.75 2.23 8.78
CA SER A 28 -13.82 2.79 7.43
C SER A 28 -13.20 1.81 6.44
N PRO A 29 -13.64 1.79 5.16
CA PRO A 29 -13.05 0.95 4.14
C PRO A 29 -11.52 1.07 4.09
N GLU A 30 -11.01 2.30 4.22
CA GLU A 30 -9.57 2.59 4.29
C GLU A 30 -8.90 1.93 5.49
N THR A 31 -9.50 2.01 6.69
CA THR A 31 -8.93 1.40 7.90
C THR A 31 -8.90 -0.13 7.78
N ALA A 32 -10.01 -0.72 7.32
CA ALA A 32 -10.13 -2.16 7.15
C ALA A 32 -9.15 -2.68 6.09
N CYS A 33 -9.03 -1.98 4.96
CA CYS A 33 -8.08 -2.32 3.89
C CYS A 33 -6.63 -2.12 4.31
N THR A 34 -6.30 -1.03 5.00
CA THR A 34 -4.95 -0.78 5.51
C THR A 34 -4.51 -1.91 6.44
N GLN A 35 -5.38 -2.30 7.37
CA GLN A 35 -5.10 -3.38 8.31
C GLN A 35 -4.90 -4.72 7.60
N ARG A 36 -5.84 -5.11 6.72
CA ARG A 36 -5.76 -6.39 6.01
C ARG A 36 -4.56 -6.45 5.06
N THR A 37 -4.27 -5.38 4.34
CA THR A 37 -3.10 -5.32 3.45
C THR A 37 -1.80 -5.40 4.24
N ALA A 38 -1.70 -4.74 5.40
CA ALA A 38 -0.53 -4.83 6.26
C ALA A 38 -0.31 -6.27 6.77
N GLU A 39 -1.39 -6.98 7.14
CA GLU A 39 -1.34 -8.39 7.53
C GLU A 39 -0.85 -9.29 6.40
N GLU A 40 -1.39 -9.12 5.18
CA GLU A 40 -1.01 -9.92 4.00
C GLU A 40 0.43 -9.64 3.55
N MET A 41 0.90 -8.40 3.69
CA MET A 41 2.29 -8.02 3.39
C MET A 41 3.27 -8.26 4.55
N VAL A 42 2.77 -8.62 5.74
CA VAL A 42 3.56 -8.79 6.97
C VAL A 42 4.37 -7.53 7.34
N VAL A 43 3.70 -6.38 7.32
CA VAL A 43 4.29 -5.05 7.60
C VAL A 43 3.43 -4.25 8.58
N SER A 44 3.90 -3.08 9.00
CA SER A 44 3.11 -2.19 9.86
C SER A 44 2.04 -1.47 9.06
N THR A 45 0.89 -1.19 9.66
CA THR A 45 -0.16 -0.36 9.04
C THR A 45 0.32 1.05 8.71
N GLU A 46 1.31 1.56 9.45
CA GLU A 46 1.97 2.85 9.20
C GLU A 46 2.75 2.86 7.88
N ASP A 47 3.21 1.69 7.44
CA ASP A 47 3.93 1.55 6.18
C ASP A 47 2.96 1.51 5.00
N ILE A 48 1.65 1.34 5.21
CA ILE A 48 0.65 1.20 4.15
C ILE A 48 -0.07 2.53 3.90
N ALA A 49 -0.02 3.00 2.66
CA ALA A 49 -0.75 4.16 2.17
C ALA A 49 -1.84 3.76 1.17
N VAL A 50 -3.01 4.40 1.26
CA VAL A 50 -4.03 4.35 0.21
C VAL A 50 -3.54 5.25 -0.93
N VAL A 51 -3.37 4.68 -2.13
CA VAL A 51 -2.95 5.41 -3.33
C VAL A 51 -4.16 5.92 -4.09
N GLU A 52 -5.15 5.04 -4.28
CA GLU A 52 -6.35 5.34 -5.05
C GLU A 52 -7.55 4.63 -4.44
N THR A 53 -8.70 5.28 -4.55
CA THR A 53 -9.98 4.71 -4.14
C THR A 53 -10.91 4.68 -5.35
N GLY A 54 -11.22 3.48 -5.82
CA GLY A 54 -12.11 3.26 -6.95
C GLY A 54 -13.60 3.53 -6.62
N PRO A 55 -14.46 3.55 -7.64
CA PRO A 55 -15.91 3.63 -7.45
C PRO A 55 -16.44 2.35 -6.79
N VAL A 56 -17.63 2.45 -6.23
CA VAL A 56 -18.38 1.30 -5.70
C VAL A 56 -19.10 0.64 -6.87
N ASP A 57 -18.90 -0.65 -7.05
CA ASP A 57 -19.64 -1.44 -8.01
C ASP A 57 -21.11 -1.55 -7.57
N ALA A 58 -22.04 -1.13 -8.43
CA ALA A 58 -23.45 -1.01 -8.07
C ALA A 58 -24.16 -2.37 -7.92
N GLU A 59 -23.63 -3.43 -8.53
CA GLU A 59 -24.22 -4.77 -8.51
C GLU A 59 -23.73 -5.58 -7.30
N SER A 60 -22.44 -5.49 -6.99
CA SER A 60 -21.80 -6.24 -5.91
C SER A 60 -21.59 -5.44 -4.63
N GLY A 61 -21.69 -4.10 -4.67
CA GLY A 61 -21.37 -3.22 -3.55
C GLY A 61 -19.88 -3.19 -3.20
N VAL A 62 -19.01 -3.73 -4.06
CA VAL A 62 -17.57 -3.82 -3.83
C VAL A 62 -16.89 -2.55 -4.31
N ARG A 63 -16.08 -1.96 -3.45
CA ARG A 63 -15.13 -0.88 -3.75
C ARG A 63 -13.72 -1.44 -3.74
N VAL A 64 -12.91 -1.04 -4.71
CA VAL A 64 -11.48 -1.38 -4.76
C VAL A 64 -10.66 -0.21 -4.23
N LEU A 65 -9.76 -0.48 -3.29
CA LEU A 65 -8.77 0.47 -2.77
C LEU A 65 -7.39 -0.03 -3.17
N SER A 66 -6.67 0.77 -3.95
CA SER A 66 -5.28 0.48 -4.28
C SER A 66 -4.39 1.01 -3.18
N MET A 67 -3.60 0.10 -2.62
CA MET A 67 -2.76 0.30 -1.44
C MET A 67 -1.30 0.14 -1.85
N ARG A 68 -0.40 0.86 -1.18
CA ARG A 68 1.05 0.76 -1.37
C ARG A 68 1.76 0.71 -0.04
N ASN A 69 2.71 -0.18 0.08
CA ASN A 69 3.71 -0.12 1.12
C ASN A 69 4.74 0.97 0.77
N THR A 70 4.89 1.97 1.63
CA THR A 70 5.80 3.11 1.45
C THR A 70 7.27 2.76 1.70
N VAL A 71 7.54 1.66 2.41
CA VAL A 71 8.89 1.16 2.72
C VAL A 71 9.37 0.20 1.64
N THR A 72 8.57 -0.84 1.37
CA THR A 72 8.92 -1.88 0.40
C THR A 72 8.48 -1.55 -1.00
N GLY A 73 7.51 -0.65 -1.18
CA GLY A 73 6.95 -0.25 -2.47
C GLY A 73 5.99 -1.27 -3.10
N ASN A 74 5.73 -2.39 -2.43
CA ASN A 74 4.73 -3.37 -2.85
C ASN A 74 3.34 -2.75 -2.90
N THR A 75 2.55 -3.10 -3.91
CA THR A 75 1.17 -2.64 -4.03
C THR A 75 0.19 -3.79 -3.82
N ALA A 76 -1.03 -3.43 -3.46
CA ALA A 76 -2.13 -4.37 -3.35
C ALA A 76 -3.46 -3.71 -3.60
N ASP A 77 -4.36 -4.45 -4.22
CA ASP A 77 -5.74 -4.04 -4.40
C ASP A 77 -6.60 -4.71 -3.32
N CYS A 78 -7.19 -3.89 -2.46
CA CYS A 78 -8.11 -4.33 -1.43
C CYS A 78 -9.55 -4.18 -1.92
N PHE A 79 -10.31 -5.27 -1.86
CA PHE A 79 -11.71 -5.31 -2.26
C PHE A 79 -12.57 -5.26 -1.01
N TYR A 80 -13.18 -4.09 -0.77
CA TYR A 80 -14.05 -3.86 0.36
C TYR A 80 -15.51 -3.89 -0.07
N ASN A 81 -16.32 -4.73 0.54
CA ASN A 81 -17.76 -4.74 0.32
C ASN A 81 -18.43 -3.73 1.27
N GLU A 82 -19.01 -2.68 0.69
CA GLU A 82 -19.68 -1.62 1.48
C GLU A 82 -21.05 -2.06 2.04
N ILE A 83 -21.68 -3.09 1.46
CA ILE A 83 -22.95 -3.65 1.94
C ILE A 83 -22.70 -4.46 3.21
N ASP A 84 -21.72 -5.38 3.16
CA ASP A 84 -21.36 -6.26 4.26
C ASP A 84 -20.35 -5.62 5.25
N GLN A 85 -19.80 -4.45 4.89
CA GLN A 85 -18.82 -3.69 5.68
C GLN A 85 -17.57 -4.50 6.05
N GLN A 86 -17.02 -5.23 5.07
CA GLN A 86 -15.88 -6.12 5.28
C GLN A 86 -14.96 -6.18 4.07
N VAL A 87 -13.69 -6.52 4.31
CA VAL A 87 -12.73 -6.83 3.25
C VAL A 87 -13.01 -8.22 2.71
N THR A 88 -13.37 -8.31 1.45
CA THR A 88 -13.66 -9.57 0.74
C THR A 88 -12.36 -10.28 0.38
N ARG A 89 -11.38 -9.54 -0.16
CA ARG A 89 -10.04 -10.05 -0.46
C ARG A 89 -9.03 -8.91 -0.57
N VAL A 90 -7.76 -9.27 -0.47
CA VAL A 90 -6.63 -8.43 -0.86
C VAL A 90 -5.86 -9.18 -1.95
N GLU A 91 -5.56 -8.51 -3.05
CA GLU A 91 -4.68 -9.03 -4.09
C GLU A 91 -3.36 -8.30 -4.02
N LEU A 92 -2.30 -9.01 -3.65
CA LEU A 92 -0.94 -8.48 -3.71
C LEU A 92 -0.54 -8.37 -5.18
N THR A 93 -0.67 -7.18 -5.73
CA THR A 93 -0.18 -6.85 -7.05
C THR A 93 1.31 -6.57 -6.90
N GLY A 94 2.11 -7.64 -6.79
CA GLY A 94 3.56 -7.54 -6.73
C GLY A 94 4.13 -7.07 -8.06
N ASN A 95 3.99 -5.80 -8.40
CA ASN A 95 4.80 -5.17 -9.43
C ASN A 95 4.75 -3.65 -9.37
N SER A 96 5.91 -3.05 -9.57
CA SER A 96 6.27 -1.65 -9.82
C SER A 96 5.41 -0.86 -10.83
N SER A 97 4.29 -1.41 -11.31
CA SER A 97 3.52 -0.92 -12.46
C SER A 97 2.65 0.31 -12.19
N SER A 98 2.39 0.66 -10.93
CA SER A 98 1.74 1.93 -10.57
C SER A 98 2.72 2.98 -10.03
N LEU A 99 4.02 2.68 -10.07
CA LEU A 99 5.05 3.58 -9.61
C LEU A 99 5.44 4.49 -10.77
N SER A 100 5.67 5.77 -10.46
CA SER A 100 6.44 6.62 -11.38
C SER A 100 7.74 5.88 -11.75
N PRO A 101 8.23 5.99 -12.99
CA PRO A 101 9.45 5.31 -13.43
C PRO A 101 10.63 5.47 -12.44
N GLU A 102 10.70 6.65 -11.82
CA GLU A 102 11.66 7.03 -10.79
C GLU A 102 11.52 6.19 -9.51
N ASP A 103 10.31 6.11 -8.95
CA ASP A 103 10.01 5.33 -7.74
C ASP A 103 10.28 3.83 -7.95
N ALA A 104 9.89 3.31 -9.11
CA ALA A 104 10.15 1.92 -9.48
C ALA A 104 11.65 1.62 -9.48
N CYS A 105 12.45 2.51 -10.08
CA CYS A 105 13.88 2.38 -10.14
C CYS A 105 14.56 2.53 -8.77
N VAL A 106 14.13 3.50 -7.96
CA VAL A 106 14.63 3.71 -6.60
C VAL A 106 14.42 2.46 -5.75
N GLN A 107 13.21 1.90 -5.81
CA GLN A 107 12.86 0.69 -5.08
C GLN A 107 13.70 -0.51 -5.52
N ARG A 108 13.71 -0.81 -6.83
CA ARG A 108 14.45 -1.97 -7.34
C ARG A 108 15.94 -1.89 -7.05
N THR A 109 16.49 -0.67 -7.04
CA THR A 109 17.89 -0.44 -6.72
C THR A 109 18.16 -0.60 -5.22
N ALA A 110 17.25 -0.14 -4.38
CA ALA A 110 17.35 -0.37 -2.94
C ALA A 110 17.33 -1.87 -2.61
N GLU A 111 16.48 -2.66 -3.30
CA GLU A 111 16.42 -4.12 -3.19
C GLU A 111 17.75 -4.78 -3.59
N GLU A 112 18.29 -4.43 -4.77
CA GLU A 112 19.55 -4.99 -5.30
C GLU A 112 20.77 -4.61 -4.43
N MET A 113 20.77 -3.40 -3.88
CA MET A 113 21.84 -2.93 -2.99
C MET A 113 21.66 -3.36 -1.53
N VAL A 114 20.51 -3.95 -1.17
CA VAL A 114 20.10 -4.32 0.19
C VAL A 114 20.16 -3.14 1.15
N VAL A 115 19.53 -2.04 0.76
CA VAL A 115 19.48 -0.77 1.52
C VAL A 115 18.07 -0.20 1.56
N SER A 116 17.85 0.85 2.35
CA SER A 116 16.57 1.57 2.33
C SER A 116 16.43 2.40 1.06
N THR A 117 15.21 2.52 0.53
CA THR A 117 14.86 3.43 -0.57
C THR A 117 15.20 4.89 -0.25
N ALA A 118 15.13 5.28 1.02
CA ALA A 118 15.52 6.62 1.48
C ALA A 118 17.03 6.90 1.29
N ASP A 119 17.85 5.85 1.17
CA ASP A 119 19.29 5.98 0.94
C ASP A 119 19.64 6.03 -0.55
N ILE A 120 18.67 5.91 -1.46
CA ILE A 120 18.87 5.94 -2.91
C ILE A 120 18.40 7.28 -3.47
N ALA A 121 19.29 7.99 -4.16
CA ALA A 121 18.98 9.23 -4.86
C ALA A 121 19.19 9.08 -6.36
N ILE A 122 18.30 9.66 -7.16
CA ILE A 122 18.47 9.77 -8.62
C ILE A 122 19.46 10.90 -8.88
N VAL A 123 20.55 10.58 -9.59
CA VAL A 123 21.63 11.50 -9.93
C VAL A 123 21.42 12.09 -11.32
N ALA A 124 20.97 11.27 -12.25
CA ALA A 124 20.73 11.68 -13.62
C ALA A 124 19.66 10.80 -14.26
N THR A 125 18.97 11.37 -15.24
CA THR A 125 17.94 10.67 -16.01
C THR A 125 18.24 10.80 -17.49
N GLY A 126 18.35 9.67 -18.17
CA GLY A 126 18.58 9.59 -19.61
C GLY A 126 17.31 9.87 -20.44
N PRO A 127 17.48 10.07 -21.76
CA PRO A 127 16.36 10.09 -22.68
C PRO A 127 15.69 8.71 -22.77
N VAL A 128 14.43 8.69 -23.21
CA VAL A 128 13.73 7.46 -23.57
C VAL A 128 14.26 6.97 -24.91
N ASP A 129 14.67 5.72 -24.98
CA ASP A 129 15.06 5.07 -26.22
C ASP A 129 13.83 4.89 -27.13
N PRO A 130 13.84 5.47 -28.34
CA PRO A 130 12.68 5.46 -29.22
C PRO A 130 12.37 4.09 -29.84
N GLU A 131 13.30 3.13 -29.83
CA GLU A 131 13.11 1.81 -30.43
C GLU A 131 12.45 0.81 -29.47
N ASN A 132 12.74 0.92 -28.17
CA ASN A 132 12.29 -0.04 -27.16
C ASN A 132 11.57 0.61 -25.97
N GLY A 133 11.44 1.93 -25.93
CA GLY A 133 10.77 2.67 -24.85
C GLY A 133 11.51 2.63 -23.50
N VAL A 134 12.79 2.23 -23.49
CA VAL A 134 13.55 2.09 -22.25
C VAL A 134 14.18 3.43 -21.86
N ARG A 135 14.02 3.81 -20.61
CA ARG A 135 14.65 4.97 -19.99
C ARG A 135 15.64 4.55 -18.92
N MET A 136 16.82 5.16 -18.92
CA MET A 136 17.85 4.91 -17.91
C MET A 136 17.80 5.95 -16.79
N PHE A 137 17.86 5.50 -15.54
CA PHE A 137 18.00 6.31 -14.35
C PHE A 137 19.32 5.95 -13.66
N SER A 138 20.24 6.91 -13.59
CA SER A 138 21.46 6.75 -12.80
C SER A 138 21.18 7.16 -11.36
N MET A 139 21.44 6.26 -10.44
CA MET A 139 21.20 6.43 -9.01
C MET A 139 22.48 6.28 -8.21
N ARG A 140 22.43 6.78 -6.99
CA ARG A 140 23.52 6.72 -6.03
C ARG A 140 22.98 6.46 -4.64
N ASN A 141 23.64 5.54 -3.95
CA ASN A 141 23.47 5.37 -2.53
C ASN A 141 24.14 6.54 -1.79
N THR A 142 23.36 7.30 -1.04
CA THR A 142 23.81 8.53 -0.35
C THR A 142 24.71 8.23 0.85
N ARG A 143 24.64 7.02 1.42
CA ARG A 143 25.48 6.59 2.56
C ARG A 143 26.83 6.03 2.13
N THR A 144 26.83 5.15 1.14
CA THR A 144 28.01 4.38 0.71
C THR A 144 28.70 4.98 -0.51
N GLY A 145 28.01 5.84 -1.26
CA GLY A 145 28.50 6.43 -2.49
C GLY A 145 28.45 5.51 -3.71
N ARG A 146 28.03 4.24 -3.55
CA ARG A 146 27.87 3.28 -4.64
C ARG A 146 26.83 3.77 -5.65
N THR A 147 27.02 3.47 -6.92
CA THR A 147 26.12 3.91 -8.00
C THR A 147 25.45 2.72 -8.68
N ALA A 148 24.32 2.97 -9.31
CA ALA A 148 23.58 1.96 -10.05
C ALA A 148 22.82 2.61 -11.20
N ASP A 149 22.65 1.90 -12.30
CA ASP A 149 21.82 2.31 -13.44
C ASP A 149 20.58 1.42 -13.52
N CYS A 150 19.40 1.99 -13.35
CA CYS A 150 18.12 1.30 -13.56
C CYS A 150 17.60 1.58 -14.96
N PHE A 151 17.09 0.54 -15.60
CA PHE A 151 16.48 0.60 -16.92
C PHE A 151 14.99 0.29 -16.76
N TYR A 152 14.16 1.29 -17.02
CA TYR A 152 12.71 1.19 -16.94
C TYR A 152 12.11 1.18 -18.35
N ASN A 153 11.27 0.20 -18.65
CA ASN A 153 10.51 0.19 -19.90
C ASN A 153 9.21 0.99 -19.71
N GLU A 154 9.07 2.12 -20.40
CA GLU A 154 7.87 2.95 -20.33
C GLU A 154 6.68 2.35 -21.09
N ILE A 155 6.91 1.46 -22.07
CA ILE A 155 5.86 0.74 -22.79
C ILE A 155 5.24 -0.34 -21.88
N ASP A 156 6.10 -1.16 -21.27
CA ASP A 156 5.68 -2.26 -20.40
C ASP A 156 5.40 -1.81 -18.95
N GLN A 157 5.70 -0.55 -18.63
CA GLN A 157 5.56 0.06 -17.30
C GLN A 157 6.21 -0.78 -16.19
N GLN A 158 7.49 -1.12 -16.37
CA GLN A 158 8.23 -1.94 -15.41
C GLN A 158 9.75 -1.73 -15.49
N VAL A 159 10.44 -2.03 -14.38
CA VAL A 159 11.91 -2.08 -14.36
C VAL A 159 12.38 -3.34 -15.09
N THR A 160 13.09 -3.14 -16.20
CA THR A 160 13.67 -4.23 -16.99
C THR A 160 14.90 -4.81 -16.30
N ARG A 161 15.77 -3.96 -15.75
CA ARG A 161 16.95 -4.38 -14.99
C ARG A 161 17.54 -3.23 -14.17
N VAL A 162 18.34 -3.59 -13.16
CA VAL A 162 19.24 -2.67 -12.45
C VAL A 162 20.67 -3.19 -12.58
N GLN A 163 21.61 -2.29 -12.88
CA GLN A 163 23.02 -2.59 -13.02
C GLN A 163 23.80 -1.83 -11.93
N LEU A 164 24.42 -2.56 -11.00
CA LEU A 164 25.27 -1.98 -9.96
C LEU A 164 26.67 -1.70 -10.52
N ASN A 165 27.24 -0.55 -10.15
CA ASN A 165 28.57 -0.09 -10.57
C ASN A 165 29.55 -0.01 -9.39
#